data_AF-A0A6H2NIH5-F1
#
_entry.id   AF-A0A6H2NIH5-F1
#
_cell.length_a   1.000
_cell.length_b   1.000
_cell.length_c   1.000
_cell.angle_alpha   90.00
_cell.angle_beta   90.00
_cell.angle_gamma   90.00
#
_symmetry.space_group_name_H-M   'P 1'
#
loop_
_entity.id
_entity.type
_entity.pdbx_description
1 polymer ?
#
loop_
_entity_poly.entity_id
_entity_poly.type
_entity_poly.pdbx_seq_one_letter_code
_entity_poly.pdbx_strand_id
1 'polypeptide(L)' 'MKVEYPDDRQLSPEEASHLEQLKKLVQDALADGKLSQAEWQTIQALIYADHKVTVAELVTVRETIRESLGDAALEYDWQP' A
#
# COMPACT_ATOMS: atom_id res chain seq x y z
N MET A 1 -5.55 15.63 5.31
CA MET A 1 -5.06 14.33 5.83
C MET A 1 -4.44 14.52 7.19
N LYS A 2 -4.76 13.65 8.15
CA LYS A 2 -3.94 13.47 9.36
C LYS A 2 -3.06 12.24 9.12
N VAL A 3 -1.76 12.40 9.29
CA VAL A 3 -0.81 11.28 9.28
C VAL A 3 -0.73 10.75 10.70
N GLU A 4 -1.25 9.55 10.93
CA GLU A 4 -1.12 8.89 12.23
C GLU A 4 0.18 8.08 12.26
N TYR A 5 1.07 8.43 13.19
CA TYR A 5 2.30 7.69 13.44
C TYR A 5 1.97 6.50 14.37
N PRO A 6 2.38 5.27 14.03
CA PRO A 6 2.21 4.11 14.90
C PRO A 6 3.21 4.23 16.05
N ASP A 7 2.83 4.98 17.08
CA ASP A 7 3.55 5.04 18.34
C ASP A 7 3.11 3.81 19.16
N ASP A 8 3.83 2.69 18.99
CA ASP A 8 3.73 1.44 19.80
C ASP A 8 2.30 0.89 20.04
N ARG A 9 1.31 1.31 19.23
CA ARG A 9 -0.08 0.89 19.40
C ARG A 9 -0.27 -0.47 18.78
N GLN A 10 -0.75 -1.39 19.63
CA GLN A 10 -1.28 -2.66 19.21
C GLN A 10 -2.38 -2.41 18.17
N LEU A 11 -2.11 -2.77 16.91
CA LEU A 11 -3.05 -2.62 15.81
C LEU A 11 -4.36 -3.31 16.18
N SER A 12 -5.47 -2.61 16.01
CA SER A 12 -6.79 -3.22 16.15
C SER A 12 -6.94 -4.35 15.12
N PRO A 13 -7.72 -5.40 15.39
CA PRO A 13 -7.94 -6.48 14.43
C PRO A 13 -8.47 -5.98 13.07
N GLU A 14 -9.24 -4.89 13.07
CA GLU A 14 -9.71 -4.21 11.86
C GLU A 14 -8.55 -3.54 11.08
N GLU A 15 -7.64 -2.85 11.78
CA GLU A 15 -6.46 -2.22 11.18
C GLU A 15 -5.49 -3.28 10.63
N ALA A 16 -5.30 -4.38 11.37
CA ALA A 16 -4.48 -5.50 10.90
C ALA A 16 -5.07 -6.14 9.64
N SER A 17 -6.38 -6.37 9.62
CA SER A 17 -7.05 -6.89 8.41
C SER A 17 -6.95 -5.93 7.24
N HIS A 18 -7.04 -4.62 7.49
CA HIS A 18 -6.89 -3.60 6.47
C HIS A 18 -5.47 -3.60 5.88
N LEU A 19 -4.44 -3.69 6.73
CA LEU A 19 -3.05 -3.80 6.31
C LEU A 19 -2.77 -5.08 5.50
N GLU A 20 -3.35 -6.21 5.89
CA GLU A 20 -3.23 -7.46 5.13
C GLU A 20 -3.90 -7.35 3.75
N GLN A 21 -5.08 -6.73 3.67
CA GLN A 21 -5.75 -6.47 2.40
C GLN A 21 -4.91 -5.54 1.51
N LEU A 22 -4.36 -4.48 2.08
CA LEU A 22 -3.49 -3.54 1.37
C LEU A 22 -2.23 -4.24 0.85
N LYS A 23 -1.58 -5.06 1.69
CA LYS A 23 -0.43 -5.87 1.27
C LYS A 23 -0.79 -6.78 0.10
N LYS A 24 -1.89 -7.50 0.19
CA LYS A 24 -2.33 -8.42 -0.87
C LYS A 24 -2.66 -7.70 -2.17
N LEU A 25 -3.33 -6.55 -2.08
CA LEU A 25 -3.65 -5.71 -3.24
C LEU A 25 -2.37 -5.22 -3.94
N VAL A 26 -1.38 -4.76 -3.17
CA VAL A 26 -0.09 -4.31 -3.72
C VAL A 26 0.68 -5.49 -4.35
N GLN A 27 0.64 -6.68 -3.76
CA GLN A 27 1.26 -7.86 -4.36
C GLN A 27 0.61 -8.27 -5.68
N ASP A 28 -0.72 -8.23 -5.74
CA ASP A 28 -1.48 -8.56 -6.95
C ASP A 28 -1.20 -7.54 -8.06
N ALA A 29 -1.19 -6.25 -7.70
CA ALA A 29 -0.87 -5.13 -8.58
C ALA A 29 0.61 -5.06 -9.03
N LEU A 30 1.48 -5.91 -8.49
CA LEU A 30 2.88 -6.02 -8.90
C LEU A 30 3.18 -7.38 -9.52
N ALA A 31 2.19 -8.26 -9.67
CA ALA A 31 2.38 -9.61 -10.18
C ALA A 31 2.87 -9.63 -11.63
N ASP A 32 2.53 -8.59 -12.40
CA ASP A 32 2.99 -8.35 -13.77
C ASP A 32 4.27 -7.49 -13.84
N GLY A 33 4.79 -7.06 -12.68
CA GLY A 33 5.97 -6.22 -12.55
C GLY A 33 5.73 -4.73 -12.84
N LYS A 34 4.48 -4.30 -13.05
CA LYS A 34 4.14 -2.92 -13.41
C LYS A 34 2.95 -2.44 -12.59
N LEU A 35 3.00 -1.19 -12.13
CA LEU A 35 1.83 -0.59 -11.52
C LEU A 35 1.00 0.10 -12.60
N SER A 36 -0.28 -0.21 -12.73
CA SER A 36 -1.22 0.51 -13.58
C SER A 36 -1.95 1.63 -12.82
N GLN A 37 -2.48 2.60 -13.56
CA GLN A 37 -3.17 3.75 -12.95
C GLN A 37 -4.41 3.31 -12.16
N ALA A 38 -5.12 2.28 -12.64
CA ALA A 38 -6.31 1.74 -11.99
C ALA A 38 -5.94 1.03 -10.67
N GLU A 39 -4.84 0.29 -10.64
CA GLU A 39 -4.35 -0.35 -9.42
C GLU A 39 -3.89 0.69 -8.41
N TRP A 40 -3.16 1.71 -8.85
CA TRP A 40 -2.75 2.82 -7.99
C TRP A 40 -3.95 3.57 -7.40
N GLN A 41 -4.97 3.84 -8.21
CA GLN A 41 -6.22 4.43 -7.72
C GLN A 41 -6.93 3.52 -6.73
N THR A 42 -6.88 2.21 -6.92
CA THR A 42 -7.48 1.23 -6.01
C THR A 42 -6.73 1.19 -4.68
N ILE A 43 -5.39 1.17 -4.71
CA ILE A 43 -4.52 1.24 -3.53
C ILE A 43 -4.78 2.54 -2.77
N GLN A 44 -4.83 3.67 -3.49
CA GLN A 44 -5.17 4.95 -2.90
C GLN A 44 -6.56 4.90 -2.27
N ALA A 45 -7.59 4.46 -3.00
CA ALA A 45 -8.95 4.40 -2.49
C ALA A 45 -9.07 3.56 -1.21
N LEU A 46 -8.31 2.46 -1.12
CA LEU A 46 -8.25 1.63 0.09
C LEU A 46 -7.60 2.38 1.25
N ILE A 47 -6.44 3.01 1.02
CA ILE A 47 -5.76 3.87 2.01
C ILE A 47 -6.67 5.02 2.46
N TYR A 48 -7.45 5.62 1.55
CA TYR A 48 -8.36 6.72 1.88
C TYR A 48 -9.70 6.26 2.46
N ALA A 49 -10.02 4.96 2.45
CA ALA A 49 -11.34 4.45 2.81
C ALA A 49 -11.71 4.78 4.27
N ASP A 50 -10.72 4.80 5.16
CA ASP A 50 -10.89 5.14 6.58
C ASP A 50 -10.70 6.65 6.88
N HIS A 51 -10.53 7.46 5.83
CA HIS A 51 -10.23 8.91 5.87
C HIS A 51 -8.95 9.28 6.63
N LYS A 52 -8.08 8.31 6.90
CA LYS A 52 -6.79 8.47 7.57
C LYS A 52 -5.71 7.87 6.67
N VAL A 53 -4.48 8.31 6.88
CA VAL A 53 -3.34 7.63 6.26
C VAL A 53 -2.36 7.41 7.38
N THR A 54 -2.14 6.15 7.71
CA THR A 54 -1.19 5.79 8.73
C THR A 54 0.20 5.61 8.11
N VAL A 55 1.24 5.88 8.89
CA VAL A 55 2.61 5.57 8.45
C VAL A 55 2.78 4.06 8.27
N ALA A 56 2.04 3.23 9.02
CA ALA A 56 2.05 1.78 8.89
C ALA A 56 1.59 1.32 7.50
N GLU A 57 0.54 1.91 6.95
CA GLU A 57 0.08 1.61 5.58
C GLU A 57 1.10 2.02 4.53
N LEU A 58 1.69 3.21 4.66
CA LEU A 58 2.73 3.68 3.75
C LEU A 58 3.99 2.81 3.79
N VAL A 59 4.40 2.39 5.00
CA VAL A 59 5.52 1.48 5.21
C VAL A 59 5.19 0.12 4.61
N THR A 60 3.98 -0.41 4.87
CA THR A 60 3.54 -1.70 4.33
C THR A 60 3.54 -1.71 2.81
N VAL A 61 3.01 -0.67 2.17
CA VAL A 61 3.03 -0.51 0.71
C VAL A 61 4.46 -0.47 0.20
N ARG A 62 5.32 0.37 0.80
CA ARG A 62 6.72 0.51 0.39
C ARG A 62 7.52 -0.77 0.54
N GLU A 63 7.38 -1.46 1.68
CA GLU A 63 8.05 -2.72 1.95
C GLU A 63 7.55 -3.79 0.99
N THR A 64 6.24 -3.90 0.79
CA THR A 64 5.67 -4.87 -0.15
C THR A 64 6.14 -4.64 -1.58
N ILE A 65 6.21 -3.38 -2.04
CA ILE A 65 6.79 -3.04 -3.34
C ILE A 65 8.24 -3.51 -3.43
N ARG A 66 9.04 -3.25 -2.38
CA ARG A 66 10.45 -3.64 -2.33
C ARG A 66 10.63 -5.16 -2.24
N GLU A 67 9.78 -5.87 -1.51
CA GLU A 67 9.79 -7.34 -1.43
C GLU A 67 9.42 -7.97 -2.78
N SER A 68 8.42 -7.43 -3.48
CA SER A 68 7.97 -7.96 -4.77
C SER A 68 8.94 -7.66 -5.91
N LEU A 69 9.55 -6.47 -5.95
CA LEU A 69 10.45 -6.05 -7.04
C LEU A 69 11.93 -6.29 -6.75
N GLY A 70 12.32 -6.43 -5.48
CA GLY A 70 13.73 -6.52 -5.08
C GLY A 70 14.49 -5.22 -5.40
N ASP A 71 15.50 -5.32 -6.26
CA ASP A 71 16.31 -4.21 -6.79
C ASP A 71 15.74 -3.63 -8.10
N ALA A 72 14.67 -4.21 -8.66
CA ALA A 72 14.05 -3.70 -9.87
C ALA A 72 13.36 -2.36 -9.61
N ALA A 73 13.49 -1.42 -10.56
CA ALA A 73 12.77 -0.17 -10.51
C ALA A 73 11.28 -0.42 -10.74
N LEU A 74 10.42 0.21 -9.93
CA LEU A 74 8.98 0.19 -10.12
C LEU A 74 8.64 0.90 -11.44
N GLU A 75 8.10 0.14 -12.40
CA GLU A 75 7.59 0.69 -13.65
C GLU A 75 6.13 1.08 -13.48
N TYR A 76 5.79 2.28 -13.96
CA TYR A 76 4.41 2.76 -14.01
C TYR A 76 3.91 2.67 -15.45
N ASP A 77 2.77 2.01 -15.66
CA ASP A 77 2.14 1.88 -16.98
C ASP A 77 1.48 3.17 -17.46
N TRP A 78 1.49 4.21 -16.62
CA TRP A 78 1.08 5.55 -16.99
C TRP A 78 2.26 6.52 -16.92
N GLN A 79 2.47 7.28 -17.99
CA GLN A 79 3.32 8.47 -17.97
C GLN A 79 2.44 9.71 -17.74
N PRO A 80 2.95 10.73 -17.01
CA PRO A 80 2.28 12.02 -16.88
C PRO A 80 2.13 12.75 -18.21
#